data_AF-A0A0L8I291-F1
#
_entry.id   AF-A0A0L8I291-F1
#
_cell.length_a   1.000
_cell.length_b   1.000
_cell.length_c   1.000
_cell.angle_alpha   90.00
_cell.angle_beta   90.00
_cell.angle_gamma   90.00
#
_symmetry.space_group_name_H-M   'P 1'
#
loop_
_entity.id
_entity.type
_entity.pdbx_description
1 polymer ?
#
loop_
_entity_poly.entity_id
_entity_poly.type
_entity_poly.pdbx_seq_one_letter_code
_entity_poly.pdbx_strand_id
1 'polypeptide(L)'
;MRIFYFESSVLALWLLFLFNVSHLTLAETAGLYNSLTDDVDVLNQNDFVQTLTGSSKLWFVEFYNSWCGHCIKFAPLWKNLATSVKGE
;
A
#
# COMPACT_ATOMS: atom_id res chain seq x y z
N MET A 1 27.30 10.24 7.31
CA MET A 1 27.98 11.32 6.56
C MET A 1 28.93 10.68 5.57
N ARG A 2 28.59 10.64 4.28
CA ARG A 2 29.46 10.10 3.22
C ARG A 2 29.75 11.21 2.23
N ILE A 3 31.04 11.47 2.07
CA ILE A 3 31.61 12.46 1.17
C ILE A 3 31.56 11.88 -0.24
N PHE A 4 30.97 12.62 -1.19
CA PHE A 4 31.03 12.28 -2.61
C PHE A 4 32.14 13.12 -3.25
N TYR A 5 33.22 12.45 -3.69
CA TYR A 5 34.23 13.05 -4.55
C TYR A 5 33.74 13.01 -6.01
N PHE A 6 33.92 14.12 -6.70
CA PHE A 6 33.46 14.40 -8.06
C PHE A 6 34.54 13.97 -9.08
N GLU A 7 34.36 12.83 -9.74
CA GLU A 7 35.05 12.50 -10.99
C GLU A 7 34.02 12.45 -12.12
N SER A 8 34.33 13.05 -13.28
CA SER A 8 33.42 13.11 -14.44
C SER A 8 32.91 11.75 -14.95
N SER A 9 33.52 10.64 -14.53
CA SER A 9 33.11 9.27 -14.83
C SER A 9 31.80 8.87 -14.14
N VAL A 10 31.43 9.44 -12.98
CA VAL A 10 30.17 9.12 -12.32
C VAL A 10 28.96 9.81 -12.97
N LEU A 11 29.11 10.96 -13.62
CA LEU A 11 27.99 11.66 -14.29
C LEU A 11 27.36 10.82 -15.41
N ALA A 12 28.18 10.13 -16.20
CA ALA A 12 27.69 9.23 -17.25
C ALA A 12 26.93 8.04 -16.67
N LEU A 13 27.39 7.50 -15.54
CA LEU A 13 26.70 6.41 -14.82
C LEU A 13 25.38 6.90 -14.21
N TRP A 14 25.32 8.12 -13.68
CA TRP A 14 24.07 8.73 -13.19
C TRP A 14 23.06 8.97 -14.31
N LEU A 15 23.50 9.45 -15.48
CA LEU A 15 22.61 9.66 -16.64
C LEU A 15 22.05 8.35 -17.21
N LEU A 16 22.88 7.29 -17.25
CA LEU A 16 22.42 5.95 -17.64
C LEU A 16 21.48 5.33 -16.61
N PHE A 17 21.69 5.59 -15.32
CA PHE A 17 20.78 5.18 -14.26
C PHE A 17 19.42 5.87 -14.40
N LEU A 18 19.41 7.18 -14.68
CA LEU A 18 18.18 7.93 -14.95
C LEU A 18 17.45 7.45 -16.22
N PHE A 19 18.18 7.07 -17.28
CA PHE A 19 17.57 6.56 -18.52
C PHE A 19 16.90 5.19 -18.32
N ASN A 20 17.49 4.30 -17.51
CA ASN A 20 16.89 2.99 -17.18
C ASN A 20 15.72 3.08 -16.19
N VAL A 21 15.65 4.14 -15.38
CA VAL A 21 14.51 4.39 -14.46
C VAL A 21 13.23 4.77 -15.22
N SER A 22 13.33 5.24 -16.46
CA SER A 22 12.16 5.54 -17.32
C SER A 22 11.31 4.31 -17.68
N HIS A 23 11.86 3.09 -17.56
CA HIS A 23 11.15 1.84 -17.79
C HIS A 23 10.63 1.17 -16.50
N LEU A 24 10.86 1.78 -15.33
CA LEU A 24 10.11 1.41 -14.13
C LEU A 24 8.76 2.13 -14.19
N THR A 25 7.90 1.67 -15.10
CA THR A 25 6.48 2.00 -15.09
C THR A 25 5.97 1.75 -13.68
N LEU A 26 5.58 2.84 -13.02
CA LEU A 26 4.75 2.93 -11.83
C LEU A 26 4.42 1.54 -11.25
N ALA A 27 5.22 1.10 -10.27
CA ALA A 27 4.61 0.35 -9.18
C ALA A 27 3.62 1.31 -8.54
N GLU A 28 2.43 1.42 -9.15
CA GLU A 28 1.23 1.87 -8.46
C GLU A 28 1.22 1.10 -7.15
N THR A 29 1.00 1.82 -6.07
CA THR A 29 0.84 1.27 -4.73
C THR A 29 -0.18 0.14 -4.77
N ALA A 30 0.27 -1.09 -5.04
CA ALA A 30 -0.57 -2.26 -5.01
C ALA A 30 -0.98 -2.41 -3.54
N GLY A 31 -2.16 -1.91 -3.21
CA GLY A 31 -2.75 -2.08 -1.89
C GLY A 31 -2.90 -3.57 -1.61
N LEU A 32 -2.86 -3.95 -0.32
CA LEU A 32 -3.07 -5.35 0.07
C LEU A 32 -4.52 -5.80 -0.23
N TYR A 33 -5.43 -4.83 -0.34
CA TYR A 33 -6.87 -5.01 -0.52
C TYR A 33 -7.37 -4.26 -1.75
N ASN A 34 -8.41 -4.81 -2.38
CA ASN A 34 -9.11 -4.22 -3.51
C ASN A 34 -10.61 -4.18 -3.23
N SER A 35 -11.19 -2.98 -3.14
CA SER A 35 -12.60 -2.78 -2.80
C SER A 35 -13.61 -3.32 -3.83
N LEU A 36 -13.17 -3.73 -5.03
CA LEU A 36 -14.03 -4.34 -6.05
C LEU A 36 -14.08 -5.87 -5.96
N THR A 37 -13.00 -6.49 -5.48
CA THR A 37 -12.85 -7.96 -5.48
C THR A 37 -12.82 -8.57 -4.09
N ASP A 38 -12.39 -7.81 -3.09
CA ASP A 38 -12.34 -8.24 -1.71
C ASP A 38 -13.54 -7.67 -0.93
N ASP A 39 -13.99 -8.38 0.10
CA ASP A 39 -15.06 -7.92 0.99
C ASP A 39 -14.57 -6.91 2.06
N VAL A 40 -13.55 -6.12 1.72
CA VAL A 40 -12.85 -5.20 2.63
C VAL A 40 -12.98 -3.78 2.11
N ASP A 41 -13.57 -2.90 2.93
CA ASP A 41 -13.63 -1.46 2.65
C ASP A 41 -12.28 -0.81 2.97
N VAL A 42 -11.58 -0.32 1.95
CA VAL A 42 -10.31 0.42 2.13
C VAL A 42 -10.60 1.88 2.46
N LEU A 43 -10.31 2.26 3.70
CA LEU A 43 -10.54 3.62 4.22
C LEU A 43 -9.24 4.43 4.26
N ASN A 44 -9.38 5.74 4.07
CA ASN A 44 -8.33 6.74 4.22
C ASN A 44 -8.73 7.79 5.27
N GLN A 45 -7.87 8.78 5.50
CA GLN A 45 -8.08 9.78 6.53
C GLN A 45 -9.37 10.61 6.35
N ASN A 46 -9.84 10.78 5.11
CA ASN A 46 -11.00 11.62 4.82
C ASN A 46 -12.33 10.91 5.04
N ASP A 47 -12.40 9.60 4.82
CA ASP A 47 -13.64 8.81 4.94
C ASP A 47 -13.73 8.01 6.24
N PHE A 48 -12.62 7.77 6.93
CA PHE A 48 -12.55 6.93 8.13
C PHE A 48 -13.57 7.33 9.21
N VAL A 49 -13.57 8.60 9.62
CA VAL A 49 -14.45 9.08 10.70
C VAL A 49 -15.91 9.00 10.29
N GLN A 50 -16.23 9.40 9.06
CA GLN A 50 -17.60 9.42 8.56
C GLN A 50 -18.17 8.01 8.43
N THR A 51 -17.39 7.07 7.90
CA THR A 51 -17.81 5.68 7.69
C THR A 51 -18.09 4.96 9.02
N LEU A 52 -17.22 5.15 10.02
CA LEU A 52 -17.37 4.48 11.31
C LEU A 52 -18.48 5.08 12.17
N THR A 53 -18.61 6.40 12.21
CA THR A 53 -19.61 7.07 13.06
C THR A 53 -21.01 7.09 12.45
N GLY A 54 -21.11 7.03 11.11
CA GLY A 54 -22.37 7.03 10.38
C GLY A 54 -23.04 5.66 10.25
N SER A 55 -22.43 4.60 10.79
CA SER A 55 -22.90 3.22 10.64
C SER A 55 -23.41 2.65 11.96
N SER A 56 -24.53 1.93 11.92
CA SER A 56 -25.06 1.17 13.06
C SER A 56 -24.44 -0.22 13.19
N LYS A 57 -23.50 -0.59 12.32
CA LYS A 57 -22.83 -1.89 12.30
C LYS A 57 -21.59 -1.91 13.18
N LEU A 58 -21.19 -3.10 13.63
CA LEU A 58 -19.92 -3.31 14.32
C LEU A 58 -18.78 -3.34 13.28
N TRP A 59 -17.67 -2.68 13.60
CA TRP A 59 -16.53 -2.56 12.69
C TRP A 59 -15.29 -3.24 13.25
N PHE A 60 -14.63 -4.01 12.39
CA PHE A 60 -13.26 -4.45 12.59
C PHE A 60 -12.36 -3.62 11.68
N VAL A 61 -11.35 -2.97 12.26
CA VAL A 61 -10.45 -2.05 11.55
C VAL A 61 -9.02 -2.55 11.67
N GLU A 62 -8.38 -2.81 10.53
CA GLU A 62 -6.95 -3.08 10.46
C GLU A 62 -6.20 -1.84 9.97
N PHE A 63 -5.30 -1.32 10.82
CA PHE A 63 -4.34 -0.30 10.40
C PHE A 63 -3.10 -1.00 9.85
N TYR A 64 -2.83 -0.81 8.55
CA TYR A 64 -1.76 -1.53 7.86
C TYR A 64 -0.96 -0.62 6.91
N ASN A 65 0.20 -1.13 6.49
CA ASN A 65 1.00 -0.53 5.42
C ASN A 65 1.27 -1.59 4.34
N SER A 66 1.16 -1.21 3.06
CA SER A 66 1.33 -2.13 1.92
C SER A 66 2.73 -2.73 1.77
N TRP A 67 3.74 -2.11 2.39
CA TRP A 67 5.14 -2.56 2.37
C TRP A 67 5.54 -3.33 3.64
N CYS A 68 4.65 -3.42 4.63
CA CYS A 68 4.95 -4.13 5.87
C CYS A 68 4.86 -5.63 5.66
N GLY A 69 5.96 -6.35 5.86
CA GLY A 69 6.02 -7.81 5.66
C GLY A 69 5.02 -8.60 6.53
N HIS A 70 4.69 -8.11 7.73
CA HIS A 70 3.66 -8.73 8.57
C HIS A 70 2.26 -8.52 8.00
N CYS A 71 1.95 -7.29 7.58
CA CYS A 71 0.66 -6.96 6.96
C CYS A 71 0.45 -7.76 5.67
N ILE A 72 1.49 -7.87 4.83
CA ILE A 72 1.44 -8.68 3.60
C ILE A 72 1.08 -10.14 3.91
N LYS A 73 1.68 -10.73 4.95
CA LYS A 73 1.38 -12.12 5.35
C LYS A 73 0.00 -12.26 5.99
N PHE A 74 -0.50 -11.22 6.66
CA PHE A 74 -1.78 -11.23 7.35
C PHE A 74 -2.96 -10.94 6.41
N ALA A 75 -2.76 -10.19 5.34
CA ALA A 75 -3.82 -9.78 4.42
C ALA A 75 -4.72 -10.92 3.90
N PRO A 76 -4.21 -12.12 3.54
CA PRO A 76 -5.07 -13.24 3.15
C PRO A 76 -6.03 -13.69 4.26
N LEU A 77 -5.59 -13.64 5.52
CA LEU A 77 -6.43 -13.99 6.66
C LEU A 77 -7.48 -12.91 6.92
N TRP A 78 -7.14 -11.64 6.76
CA TRP A 78 -8.09 -10.54 6.88
C TRP A 78 -9.19 -10.60 5.82
N LYS A 79 -8.84 -10.93 4.56
CA LYS A 79 -9.81 -11.16 3.48
C LYS A 79 -10.78 -12.30 3.83
N ASN A 80 -10.25 -13.43 4.30
CA ASN A 80 -11.09 -14.57 4.69
C ASN A 80 -12.02 -14.23 5.87
N LEU A 81 -11.54 -13.47 6.85
CA LEU A 81 -12.36 -12.99 7.95
C LEU A 81 -13.50 -12.12 7.44
N ALA A 82 -13.20 -11.13 6.59
CA ALA A 82 -14.19 -10.22 6.03
C ALA A 82 -15.30 -10.97 5.26
N THR A 83 -14.92 -11.94 4.43
CA THR A 83 -15.89 -12.81 3.73
C THR A 83 -16.72 -13.66 4.70
N SER A 84 -16.13 -14.14 5.80
CA SER A 84 -16.83 -15.00 6.77
C SER A 84 -17.89 -14.27 7.59
N VAL A 85 -17.72 -12.96 7.79
CA VAL A 85 -18.67 -12.12 8.55
C VAL A 85 -19.59 -11.29 7.65
N LYS A 86 -19.48 -11.46 6.33
CA LYS A 86 -20.28 -10.71 5.35
C LYS A 86 -21.75 -11.13 5.43
N GLY A 87 -22.59 -10.26 5.98
CA GLY A 87 -24.05 -10.45 6.06
C GLY A 87 -24.62 -10.49 7.48
N GLU A 88 -23.75 -10.48 8.49
CA GLU A 88 -24.10 -10.14 9.88
C GLU A 88 -24.33 -8.61 10.02
#